data_AF-A0A199VSM4-F1
#
_entry.id   AF-A0A199VSM4-F1
#
_cell.length_a   1.000
_cell.length_b   1.000
_cell.length_c   1.000
_cell.angle_alpha   90.00
_cell.angle_beta   90.00
_cell.angle_gamma   90.00
#
_symmetry.space_group_name_H-M   'P 1'
#
loop_
_entity.id
_entity.type
_entity.pdbx_description
1 polymer ?
#
loop_
_entity_poly.entity_id
_entity_poly.type
_entity_poly.pdbx_seq_one_letter_code
_entity_poly.pdbx_strand_id
1 'polypeptide(L)'
;VLVRKRTNIDYMAGDFKTLVSQFSLVGLVVGYPFSLQGQANFECVEALLAPLNFNPVLSKTMTDKFAAVGILQGYLDNMHRESRSGDMSEE
;
A
#
# COMPACT_ATOMS: atom_id res chain seq x y z
N VAL A 1 -6.86 -4.21 -15.01
CA VAL A 1 -6.07 -2.99 -15.35
C VAL A 1 -7.03 -1.81 -15.39
N LEU A 2 -6.79 -0.77 -14.58
CA LEU A 2 -7.61 0.44 -14.60
C LEU A 2 -7.41 1.18 -15.93
N VAL A 3 -8.50 1.37 -16.67
CA VAL A 3 -8.49 2.14 -17.91
C VAL A 3 -8.58 3.63 -17.55
N ARG A 4 -7.49 4.37 -17.78
CA ARG A 4 -7.42 5.81 -17.52
C ARG A 4 -8.14 6.58 -18.64
N LYS A 5 -9.39 6.95 -18.39
CA LYS A 5 -10.17 7.88 -19.21
C LYS A 5 -10.52 9.10 -18.35
N ARG A 6 -10.65 10.28 -18.95
CA ARG A 6 -10.99 11.52 -18.24
C ARG A 6 -12.25 11.36 -17.38
N THR A 7 -13.31 10.76 -17.93
CA THR A 7 -14.54 10.50 -17.17
C THR A 7 -14.32 9.55 -15.99
N ASN A 8 -13.42 8.56 -16.11
CA ASN A 8 -13.13 7.63 -15.02
C ASN A 8 -12.41 8.32 -13.85
N ILE A 9 -11.59 9.36 -14.10
CA ILE A 9 -10.87 10.04 -13.02
C ILE A 9 -11.82 10.81 -12.11
N ASP A 10 -12.87 11.41 -12.67
CA ASP A 10 -13.87 12.18 -11.93
C ASP A 10 -14.70 11.26 -11.02
N TYR A 11 -15.10 10.09 -11.53
CA TYR A 11 -15.77 9.06 -10.72
C TYR A 11 -14.87 8.55 -9.59
N MET A 12 -13.59 8.25 -9.86
CA MET A 12 -12.64 7.82 -8.84
C MET A 12 -12.41 8.90 -7.76
N ALA A 13 -12.39 10.17 -8.14
CA ALA A 13 -12.28 11.28 -7.19
C ALA A 13 -13.54 11.39 -6.31
N GLY A 14 -14.72 11.18 -6.87
CA GLY A 14 -15.98 11.12 -6.13
C GLY A 14 -16.01 9.97 -5.12
N ASP A 15 -15.61 8.77 -5.55
CA ASP A 15 -15.50 7.59 -4.68
C ASP A 15 -14.49 7.84 -3.56
N PHE A 16 -13.32 8.39 -3.89
CA PHE A 16 -12.28 8.72 -2.90
C PHE A 16 -12.79 9.73 -1.86
N LYS A 17 -13.48 10.79 -2.29
CA LYS A 17 -14.09 11.78 -1.38
C LYS A 17 -15.12 11.14 -0.45
N THR A 18 -15.92 10.21 -0.98
CA THR A 18 -16.93 9.46 -0.21
C THR A 18 -16.25 8.59 0.85
N LEU A 19 -15.20 7.86 0.49
CA LEU A 19 -14.44 7.01 1.41
C LEU A 19 -13.76 7.83 2.52
N VAL A 20 -13.13 8.96 2.18
CA VAL A 20 -12.51 9.87 3.17
C VAL A 20 -13.54 10.33 4.20
N SER A 21 -14.73 10.71 3.73
CA SER A 21 -15.81 11.18 4.61
C SER A 21 -16.40 10.03 5.43
N GLN A 22 -16.64 8.88 4.82
CA GLN A 22 -17.24 7.70 5.46
C GLN A 22 -16.37 7.13 6.59
N PHE A 23 -15.05 7.09 6.39
CA PHE A 23 -14.12 6.52 7.36
C PHE A 23 -13.40 7.56 8.21
N SER A 24 -13.75 8.85 8.08
CA SER A 24 -13.10 9.97 8.80
C SER A 24 -11.57 9.92 8.67
N LEU A 25 -11.06 9.68 7.47
CA LEU A 25 -9.62 9.52 7.23
C LEU A 25 -8.87 10.82 7.57
N VAL A 26 -7.87 10.72 8.45
CA VAL A 26 -7.07 11.87 8.94
C VAL A 26 -5.74 12.02 8.23
N GLY A 27 -5.32 11.01 7.48
CA GLY A 27 -4.03 10.97 6.81
C GLY A 27 -4.06 10.09 5.58
N LEU A 28 -3.10 10.30 4.69
CA LEU A 28 -2.95 9.56 3.44
C LEU A 28 -1.49 9.15 3.26
N VAL A 29 -1.26 7.85 3.14
CA VAL A 29 0.07 7.30 2.80
C VAL A 29 0.10 7.02 1.31
N VAL A 30 1.09 7.60 0.62
CA VAL A 30 1.28 7.42 -0.82
C VAL A 30 2.59 6.71 -1.07
N GLY A 31 2.53 5.57 -1.77
CA GLY A 31 3.72 4.91 -2.29
C GLY A 31 4.37 5.79 -3.35
N TYR A 32 5.54 6.34 -3.06
CA TYR A 32 6.31 7.11 -4.02
C TYR A 32 7.42 6.23 -4.59
N PRO A 33 7.60 6.17 -5.93
CA PRO A 33 8.71 5.46 -6.55
C PRO A 33 9.99 6.28 -6.33
N PHE A 34 10.56 6.20 -5.13
CA PHE A 34 11.93 6.60 -4.93
C PHE A 34 12.77 5.55 -5.64
N SER A 35 13.63 5.97 -6.57
CA SER A 35 14.58 5.10 -7.26
C SER A 35 15.66 4.63 -6.29
N LEU A 36 15.27 3.89 -5.25
CA LEU A 36 16.13 3.03 -4.46
C LEU A 36 16.00 1.67 -5.11
N GLN A 37 17.04 1.25 -5.79
CA GLN A 37 17.21 -0.14 -6.20
C GLN A 37 16.91 -1.05 -5.00
N GLY A 38 15.78 -1.76 -5.07
CA GLY A 38 15.67 -3.07 -4.46
C GLY A 38 14.90 -3.23 -3.14
N GLN A 39 14.31 -2.20 -2.52
CA GLN A 39 13.65 -2.44 -1.22
C GLN A 39 12.33 -1.70 -1.05
N ALA A 40 11.24 -2.30 -1.55
CA ALA A 40 9.98 -2.41 -0.81
C ALA A 40 8.97 -3.32 -1.54
N ASN A 41 8.54 -4.38 -0.85
CA ASN A 41 7.22 -5.02 -0.91
C ASN A 41 6.82 -6.03 -1.99
N PHE A 42 7.63 -6.35 -3.00
CA PHE A 42 7.24 -7.40 -3.95
C PHE A 42 7.53 -8.81 -3.41
N GLU A 43 8.65 -8.98 -2.71
CA GLU A 43 9.11 -10.30 -2.25
C GLU A 43 8.16 -10.96 -1.26
N CYS A 44 7.50 -10.21 -0.36
CA CYS A 44 6.58 -10.81 0.62
C CYS A 44 5.29 -11.34 -0.02
N VAL A 45 4.72 -10.57 -0.96
CA VAL A 45 3.51 -11.01 -1.69
C VAL A 45 3.87 -12.13 -2.66
N GLU A 46 5.01 -12.04 -3.34
CA GLU A 46 5.48 -13.12 -4.21
C GLU A 46 5.79 -14.41 -3.43
N ALA A 47 6.43 -14.32 -2.26
CA ALA A 47 6.66 -15.46 -1.39
C ALA A 47 5.36 -16.08 -0.88
N LEU A 48 4.33 -15.28 -0.63
CA LEU A 48 2.99 -15.76 -0.25
C LEU A 48 2.26 -16.43 -1.43
N LEU A 49 2.44 -15.91 -2.64
CA LEU A 49 1.75 -16.42 -3.85
C LEU A 49 2.48 -17.61 -4.48
N ALA A 50 3.80 -17.75 -4.28
CA ALA A 50 4.61 -18.81 -4.89
C ALA A 50 4.10 -20.24 -4.61
N PRO A 51 3.70 -20.60 -3.37
CA PRO A 51 3.15 -21.93 -3.09
C PRO A 51 1.78 -22.18 -3.74
N LEU A 52 1.05 -21.12 -4.10
CA LEU A 52 -0.30 -21.20 -4.65
C LEU A 52 -0.29 -21.42 -6.18
N ASN A 53 0.87 -21.29 -6.83
CA ASN A 53 1.12 -21.61 -8.24
C ASN A 53 0.10 -21.00 -9.21
N PHE A 54 -0.26 -19.72 -9.02
CA PHE A 54 -1.15 -19.01 -9.92
C PHE A 54 -0.49 -18.75 -11.27
N ASN A 55 -1.32 -18.61 -12.33
CA ASN A 55 -0.79 -18.16 -13.60
C ASN A 55 -0.17 -16.75 -13.46
N PRO A 56 0.81 -16.39 -14.32
CA PRO A 56 1.55 -15.12 -14.20
C PRO A 56 0.67 -13.86 -14.22
N VAL A 57 -0.42 -13.87 -14.99
CA VAL A 57 -1.38 -12.76 -15.10
C VAL A 57 -2.14 -12.57 -13.78
N LEU A 58 -2.58 -13.67 -13.17
CA LEU A 58 -3.28 -13.63 -11.89
C LEU A 58 -2.33 -13.24 -10.76
N SER A 59 -1.14 -13.83 -10.71
CA SER A 59 -0.09 -13.49 -9.73
C SER A 59 0.22 -12.00 -9.80
N LYS A 60 0.49 -11.47 -11.00
CA LYS A 60 0.73 -10.04 -11.20
C LYS A 60 -0.46 -9.18 -10.75
N THR A 61 -1.68 -9.62 -11.04
CA THR A 61 -2.89 -8.89 -10.62
C THR A 61 -3.02 -8.85 -9.10
N MET A 62 -2.70 -9.95 -8.41
CA MET A 62 -2.71 -10.01 -6.96
C MET A 62 -1.63 -9.09 -6.38
N THR A 63 -0.39 -9.21 -6.87
CA THR A 63 0.72 -8.34 -6.46
C THR A 63 0.38 -6.86 -6.61
N ASP A 64 -0.15 -6.44 -7.77
CA ASP A 64 -0.53 -5.04 -8.01
C ASP A 64 -1.64 -4.56 -7.06
N LYS A 65 -2.58 -5.44 -6.67
CA LYS A 65 -3.66 -5.11 -5.72
C LYS A 65 -3.19 -5.05 -4.26
N PHE A 66 -2.24 -5.91 -3.88
CA PHE A 66 -1.72 -5.99 -2.51
C PHE A 66 -0.63 -4.95 -2.23
N ALA A 67 -0.01 -4.36 -3.25
CA ALA A 67 1.04 -3.34 -3.08
C ALA A 67 0.64 -2.20 -2.13
N ALA A 68 -0.59 -1.68 -2.24
CA ALA A 68 -1.09 -0.62 -1.37
C ALA A 68 -1.18 -1.06 0.11
N VAL A 69 -1.55 -2.31 0.36
CA VAL A 69 -1.61 -2.90 1.70
C VAL A 69 -0.21 -2.98 2.30
N GLY A 70 0.75 -3.49 1.53
CA GLY A 70 2.14 -3.59 1.97
C GLY A 70 2.74 -2.23 2.33
N ILE A 71 2.49 -1.20 1.52
CA ILE A 71 2.98 0.16 1.78
C ILE A 71 2.42 0.70 3.09
N LEU A 72 1.11 0.56 3.30
CA LEU A 72 0.47 1.01 4.54
C LEU A 72 0.99 0.22 5.75
N GLN A 73 1.14 -1.10 5.62
CA GLN A 73 1.69 -1.94 6.68
C GLN A 73 3.10 -1.50 7.06
N GLY A 74 4.00 -1.29 6.09
CA GLY A 74 5.37 -0.84 6.35
C GLY A 74 5.41 0.53 7.05
N TYR A 75 4.53 1.46 6.69
CA TYR A 75 4.41 2.74 7.38
C TYR A 75 3.97 2.59 8.83
N LEU A 76 2.92 1.79 9.09
CA LEU A 76 2.41 1.56 10.44
C LEU A 76 3.43 0.82 11.33
N ASP A 77 4.15 -0.15 10.76
CA ASP A 77 5.21 -0.88 11.47
C ASP A 77 6.36 0.07 11.86
N ASN A 78 6.74 1.00 10.98
CA ASN A 78 7.76 2.01 11.27
C ASN A 78 7.30 2.98 12.39
N MET A 79 6.09 3.53 12.27
CA MET A 79 5.51 4.39 13.29
C MET A 79 5.45 3.70 14.66
N HIS A 80 5.06 2.42 14.68
CA HIS A 80 5.00 1.65 15.91
C HIS A 80 6.39 1.44 16.54
N ARG A 81 7.44 1.29 15.74
CA ARG A 81 8.83 1.21 16.21
C ARG A 81 9.33 2.54 16.77
N GLU A 82 9.07 3.65 16.09
CA GLU A 82 9.45 5.00 16.53
C GLU A 82 8.77 5.38 17.85
N SER A 83 7.50 5.00 18.01
CA SER A 83 6.74 5.22 19.25
C SER A 83 7.35 4.49 20.45
N ARG A 84 8.00 3.34 20.24
CA ARG A 84 8.65 2.54 21.29
C ARG A 84 10.09 2.95 21.60
N SER A 85 10.75 3.68 20.70
CA SER A 85 12.09 4.22 20.95
C SER A 85 12.10 5.49 21.81
N GLY A 86 10.95 6.18 21.92
CA GLY A 86 10.81 7.36 22.79
C GLY A 86 10.78 7.05 24.28
N ASP A 87 10.29 5.86 24.67
CA ASP A 87 10.05 5.49 26.07
C ASP A 87 11.33 5.09 26.84
N MET A 88 12.50 4.98 26.20
CA MET A 88 13.76 4.60 26.87
C MET A 88 14.73 5.78 27.11
N SER A 89 14.24 7.03 27.04
CA SER A 89 15.08 8.23 27.24
C SER A 89 14.83 8.93 28.58
N GLU A 90 13.97 8.38 29.44
CA GLU A 90 13.69 8.90 30.78
C GLU A 90 14.11 7.87 31.85
N GLU A 91 15.42 7.71 32.07
CA GLU A 91 15.95 7.21 33.35
C GLU A 91 17.36 7.75 33.63
#